data_AF-A0A7J4RJG7-F1
#
_entry.id   AF-A0A7J4RJG7-F1
#
_cell.length_a   1.000
_cell.length_b   1.000
_cell.length_c   1.000
_cell.angle_alpha   90.00
_cell.angle_beta   90.00
_cell.angle_gamma   90.00
#
_symmetry.space_group_name_H-M   'P 1'
#
loop_
_entity.id
_entity.type
_entity.pdbx_description
1 polymer ?
#
loop_
_entity_poly.entity_id
_entity_poly.type
_entity_poly.pdbx_seq_one_letter_code
_entity_poly.pdbx_strand_id
1 'polypeptide(L)'
;MTGQSVEVTLLGNTQDGGYPQVGCLKDCCMKVRGNVSLSRMPVSLGLKGADGLTHMVEASRMMSQQFDLWNSLGAVSWPPSSFTLTHAHLGHIDG
;
A
#
# COMPACT_ATOMS: atom_id res chain seq x y z
N MET A 1 27.53 -9.20 9.16
CA MET A 1 27.06 -9.70 7.86
C MET A 1 26.46 -8.52 7.12
N THR A 2 27.19 -7.92 6.19
CA THR A 2 26.71 -6.79 5.36
C THR A 2 26.27 -7.36 4.01
N GLY A 3 25.15 -8.07 4.00
CA GLY A 3 24.51 -8.50 2.75
C GLY A 3 23.45 -7.48 2.38
N GLN A 4 23.55 -6.88 1.19
CA GLN A 4 22.45 -6.10 0.64
C GLN A 4 21.22 -7.01 0.53
N SER A 5 20.16 -6.67 1.25
CA SER A 5 18.91 -7.43 1.27
C SER A 5 17.83 -6.71 0.48
N VAL A 6 16.93 -7.48 -0.14
CA VAL A 6 15.68 -6.93 -0.65
C VAL A 6 14.72 -6.76 0.51
N GLU A 7 14.09 -5.59 0.61
CA GLU A 7 13.04 -5.30 1.59
C GLU A 7 11.69 -5.21 0.89
N VAL A 8 10.67 -5.83 1.50
CA VAL A 8 9.28 -5.74 1.06
C VAL A 8 8.46 -5.13 2.17
N THR A 9 7.80 -4.01 1.88
CA THR A 9 6.86 -3.34 2.78
C THR A 9 5.44 -3.59 2.31
N LEU A 10 4.57 -4.07 3.21
CA LEU A 10 3.14 -4.21 2.95
C LEU A 10 2.45 -2.87 3.20
N LEU A 11 2.09 -2.16 2.14
CA LEU A 11 1.47 -0.82 2.21
C LEU A 11 -0.06 -0.89 2.30
N GLY A 12 -0.65 -1.96 1.77
CA GLY A 12 -2.05 -2.28 1.97
C GLY A 12 -2.33 -3.74 1.64
N ASN A 13 -3.42 -4.27 2.19
CA ASN A 13 -3.68 -5.72 2.19
C ASN A 13 -5.16 -6.09 2.06
N THR A 14 -5.97 -5.17 1.54
CA THR A 14 -7.40 -5.41 1.31
C THR A 14 -7.73 -5.40 -0.17
N GLN A 15 -8.96 -5.81 -0.51
CA GLN A 15 -9.57 -5.57 -1.81
C GLN A 15 -9.63 -4.05 -2.11
N ASP A 16 -9.90 -3.69 -3.37
CA ASP A 16 -10.17 -2.37 -3.95
C ASP A 16 -11.00 -1.42 -3.05
N GLY A 17 -11.95 -2.00 -2.31
CA GLY A 17 -12.86 -1.24 -1.45
C GLY A 17 -12.26 -0.73 -0.14
N GLY A 18 -11.03 -1.13 0.21
CA GLY A 18 -10.46 -0.86 1.52
C GLY A 18 -11.13 -1.64 2.65
N TYR A 19 -10.71 -1.37 3.88
CA TYR A 19 -11.40 -1.81 5.09
C TYR A 19 -11.54 -0.63 6.07
N PRO A 20 -12.76 -0.20 6.41
CA PRO A 20 -14.05 -0.80 6.04
C PRO A 20 -14.44 -0.46 4.60
N GLN A 21 -15.07 -1.42 3.90
CA GLN A 21 -15.58 -1.17 2.55
C GLN A 21 -16.78 -0.21 2.59
N VAL A 22 -16.90 0.64 1.55
CA VAL A 22 -18.05 1.54 1.37
C VAL A 22 -19.37 0.75 1.45
N GLY A 23 -20.35 1.26 2.21
CA GLY A 23 -21.66 0.62 2.37
C GLY A 23 -21.69 -0.68 3.18
N CYS A 24 -20.55 -1.20 3.65
CA CYS A 24 -20.51 -2.41 4.48
C CYS A 24 -21.10 -2.15 5.88
N LEU A 25 -22.16 -2.89 6.23
CA LEU A 25 -22.87 -2.85 7.52
C LEU A 25 -22.60 -4.09 8.41
N LYS A 26 -21.75 -5.01 7.97
CA LYS A 26 -21.38 -6.20 8.76
C LYS A 26 -20.55 -5.79 9.99
N ASP A 27 -20.62 -6.60 11.04
CA ASP A 27 -19.92 -6.36 12.31
C ASP A 27 -18.41 -6.09 12.14
N CYS A 28 -17.74 -6.77 11.19
CA CYS A 28 -16.33 -6.51 10.91
C CYS A 28 -16.08 -5.04 10.52
N CYS A 29 -16.89 -4.50 9.61
CA CYS A 29 -16.78 -3.11 9.17
C CYS A 29 -17.23 -2.13 10.26
N MET A 30 -18.29 -2.44 11.00
CA MET A 30 -18.79 -1.58 12.09
C MET A 30 -17.75 -1.42 13.21
N LYS A 31 -16.99 -2.48 13.52
CA LYS A 31 -15.86 -2.41 14.47
C LYS A 31 -14.80 -1.41 14.03
N VAL A 32 -14.44 -1.39 12.74
CA VAL A 32 -13.47 -0.42 12.21
C VAL A 32 -14.03 1.00 12.17
N ARG A 33 -15.31 1.17 11.86
CA ARG A 33 -15.94 2.50 11.91
C ARG A 33 -15.88 3.11 13.31
N GLY A 34 -15.98 2.29 14.35
CA GLY A 34 -15.79 2.72 15.75
C GLY A 34 -14.32 2.89 16.17
N ASN A 35 -13.37 2.40 15.39
CA ASN A 35 -11.93 2.52 15.65
C ASN A 35 -11.12 2.58 14.35
N VAL A 36 -10.85 3.81 13.90
CA VAL A 36 -10.17 4.07 12.62
C VAL A 36 -8.74 3.52 12.53
N SER A 37 -8.08 3.21 13.65
CA SER A 37 -6.75 2.56 13.65
C SER A 37 -6.77 1.14 13.06
N LEU A 38 -7.96 0.53 12.99
CA LEU A 38 -8.17 -0.77 12.35
C LEU A 38 -8.36 -0.65 10.83
N SER A 39 -8.39 0.57 10.28
CA SER A 39 -8.55 0.78 8.84
C SER A 39 -7.37 0.20 8.07
N ARG A 40 -7.63 -0.27 6.86
CA ARG A 40 -6.61 -0.80 5.95
C ARG A 40 -6.84 -0.29 4.54
N MET A 41 -5.74 0.03 3.87
CA MET A 41 -5.73 0.49 2.48
C MET A 41 -5.82 -0.70 1.51
N PRO A 42 -6.33 -0.48 0.28
CA PRO A 42 -6.26 -1.44 -0.82
C PRO A 42 -4.83 -1.96 -1.03
N VAL A 43 -4.72 -3.13 -1.64
CA VAL A 43 -3.45 -3.82 -1.84
C VAL A 43 -2.40 -2.91 -2.51
N SER A 44 -1.20 -2.88 -1.92
CA SER A 44 -0.02 -2.25 -2.49
C SER A 44 1.23 -2.73 -1.75
N LEU A 45 2.35 -2.80 -2.47
CA LEU A 45 3.66 -3.15 -1.91
C LEU A 45 4.68 -2.06 -2.22
N GLY A 46 5.58 -1.81 -1.28
CA GLY A 46 6.83 -1.09 -1.52
C GLY A 46 7.99 -2.09 -1.53
N LEU A 47 8.84 -2.01 -2.55
CA LEU A 47 10.03 -2.85 -2.70
C LEU A 47 11.27 -1.95 -2.67
N LYS A 48 12.25 -2.29 -1.84
CA LYS A 48 13.58 -1.68 -1.87
C LYS A 48 14.59 -2.76 -2.27
N GLY A 49 15.15 -2.61 -3.46
CA GLY A 49 16.13 -3.53 -4.00
C GLY A 49 17.46 -3.47 -3.24
N ALA A 50 18.24 -4.55 -3.36
CA ALA A 50 19.62 -4.58 -2.89
C ALA A 50 20.51 -3.53 -3.58
N ASP A 51 20.12 -3.11 -4.80
CA ASP A 51 20.70 -2.04 -5.60
C ASP A 51 20.29 -0.63 -5.13
N GLY A 52 19.41 -0.52 -4.13
CA GLY A 52 18.89 0.74 -3.61
C GLY A 52 17.74 1.34 -4.43
N LEU A 53 17.33 0.72 -5.53
CA LEU A 53 16.16 1.15 -6.30
C LEU A 53 14.87 0.83 -5.55
N THR A 54 13.85 1.64 -5.80
CA THR A 54 12.55 1.53 -5.12
C THR A 54 11.44 1.28 -6.13
N HIS A 55 10.56 0.33 -5.84
CA HIS A 55 9.45 -0.02 -6.74
C HIS A 55 8.15 -0.09 -5.95
N MET A 56 7.10 0.55 -6.46
CA MET A 56 5.77 0.47 -5.87
C MET A 56 4.90 -0.44 -6.73
N VAL A 57 4.23 -1.41 -6.09
CA VAL A 57 3.28 -2.30 -6.74
C VAL A 57 1.88 -1.78 -6.45
N GLU A 58 1.09 -1.62 -7.51
CA GLU A 58 -0.22 -0.97 -7.56
C GLU A 58 -0.19 0.54 -7.29
N ALA A 59 -0.84 1.30 -8.17
CA ALA A 59 -1.04 2.74 -8.07
C ALA A 59 -2.54 2.99 -7.81
N SER A 60 -3.03 2.52 -6.66
CA SER A 60 -4.42 2.74 -6.24
C SER A 60 -4.68 4.20 -5.86
N ARG A 61 -5.94 4.60 -5.72
CA ARG A 61 -6.37 5.92 -5.22
C ARG A 61 -5.75 6.33 -3.88
N MET A 62 -5.26 5.34 -3.12
CA MET A 62 -4.63 5.54 -1.81
C MET A 62 -3.10 5.69 -1.92
N MET A 63 -2.54 5.75 -3.13
CA MET A 63 -1.10 5.78 -3.39
C MET A 63 -0.37 6.87 -2.61
N SER A 64 -0.96 8.07 -2.47
CA SER A 64 -0.37 9.13 -1.64
C SER A 64 -0.17 8.68 -0.19
N GLN A 65 -1.19 8.08 0.43
CA GLN A 65 -1.13 7.62 1.82
C GLN A 65 -0.25 6.38 1.98
N GLN A 66 -0.26 5.50 0.98
CA GLN A 66 0.62 4.34 0.91
C GLN A 66 2.09 4.77 0.80
N PHE A 67 2.39 5.79 0.00
CA PHE A 67 3.75 6.34 -0.13
C PHE A 67 4.18 7.06 1.16
N ASP A 68 3.31 7.84 1.79
CA ASP A 68 3.60 8.48 3.08
C ASP A 68 3.92 7.45 4.17
N LEU A 69 3.13 6.37 4.24
CA LEU A 69 3.41 5.22 5.12
C LEU A 69 4.78 4.62 4.80
N TRP A 70 5.08 4.37 3.53
CA TRP A 70 6.35 3.78 3.13
C TRP A 70 7.54 4.67 3.52
N ASN A 71 7.43 5.97 3.25
CA ASN A 71 8.45 6.96 3.59
C ASN A 71 8.66 7.06 5.11
N SER A 72 7.59 6.94 5.91
CA SER A 72 7.67 6.97 7.37
C SER A 72 8.47 5.81 7.97
N LEU A 73 8.61 4.69 7.25
CA LEU A 73 9.30 3.49 7.69
C LEU A 73 10.78 3.44 7.26
N GLY A 74 11.16 4.12 6.17
CA GLY A 74 12.47 3.91 5.55
C GLY A 74 13.05 5.05 4.72
N ALA A 75 12.50 6.27 4.83
CA ALA A 75 12.92 7.47 4.08
C ALA A 75 13.06 7.22 2.57
N VAL A 76 11.92 7.03 1.90
CA VAL A 76 11.85 6.71 0.46
C VAL A 76 11.71 8.01 -0.33
N SER A 77 12.55 8.22 -1.34
CA SER A 77 12.49 9.38 -2.21
C SER A 77 11.36 9.28 -3.22
N TRP A 78 10.69 10.41 -3.49
CA TRP A 78 9.78 10.54 -4.62
C TRP A 78 10.51 10.99 -5.89
N PRO A 79 10.18 10.43 -7.07
CA PRO A 79 9.32 9.25 -7.28
C PRO A 79 10.09 7.94 -7.00
N PRO A 80 9.37 6.82 -6.76
CA PRO A 80 10.01 5.50 -6.83
C PRO A 80 10.57 5.25 -8.24
N SER A 81 11.58 4.38 -8.33
CA SER A 81 12.25 4.03 -9.59
C SER A 81 11.30 3.37 -10.60
N SER A 82 10.28 2.65 -10.15
CA SER A 82 9.19 2.20 -11.03
C SER A 82 7.87 1.98 -10.30
N PHE A 83 6.80 1.91 -11.11
CA PHE A 83 5.50 1.36 -10.72
C PHE A 83 5.27 0.04 -11.46
N THR A 84 4.69 -0.93 -10.77
CA THR A 84 4.27 -2.21 -11.37
C THR A 84 2.79 -2.43 -11.10
N LEU A 85 2.03 -2.69 -12.15
CA LEU A 85 0.60 -3.01 -12.06
C LEU A 85 0.43 -4.49 -12.34
N THR A 86 -0.21 -5.23 -11.44
CA THR A 86 -0.49 -6.65 -11.72
C THR A 86 -1.57 -6.83 -12.77
N HIS A 87 -2.56 -5.93 -12.79
CA HIS A 87 -3.67 -5.92 -13.73
C HIS A 87 -4.39 -4.56 -13.75
N ALA A 88 -5.30 -4.37 -14.71
CA ALA A 88 -5.99 -3.11 -14.95
C ALA A 88 -7.43 -3.07 -14.35
N HIS A 89 -7.56 -3.38 -13.06
CA HIS A 89 -8.79 -3.10 -12.32
C HIS A 89 -8.68 -1.77 -11.57
N LEU A 90 -9.82 -1.10 -11.34
CA LEU A 90 -9.83 0.24 -10.77
C LEU A 90 -9.08 0.34 -9.44
N GLY A 91 -9.20 -0.63 -8.52
CA GLY A 91 -8.48 -0.55 -7.24
C GLY A 91 -6.96 -0.68 -7.32
N HIS A 92 -6.41 -0.87 -8.52
CA HIS A 92 -5.00 -1.06 -8.79
C HIS A 92 -4.35 0.11 -9.57
N ILE A 93 -5.16 0.93 -10.27
CA ILE A 93 -4.68 1.89 -11.27
C ILE A 93 -5.29 3.30 -11.17
N ASP A 94 -6.17 3.55 -10.19
CA ASP A 94 -6.97 4.77 -10.08
C ASP A 94 -6.31 5.93 -9.30
N GLY A 95 -5.01 5.83 -9.00
CA GLY A 95 -4.19 6.82 -8.30
C GLY A 95 -3.41 7.80 -9.18
#